data_AF-A0A8T3QZM5-F1
#
_entry.id   AF-A0A8T3QZM5-F1
#
_cell.length_a   1.000
_cell.length_b   1.000
_cell.length_c   1.000
_cell.angle_alpha   90.00
_cell.angle_beta   90.00
_cell.angle_gamma   90.00
#
_symmetry.space_group_name_H-M   'P 1'
#
loop_
_entity.id
_entity.type
_entity.pdbx_description
1 polymer ?
#
loop_
_entity_poly.entity_id
_entity_poly.type
_entity_poly.pdbx_seq_one_letter_code
_entity_poly.pdbx_strand_id
1 'polypeptide(L)'
;MELLNVALWLGGIALVVVGYRRARLPWARYQALKAQDQNVARYESWRGGVRDDSTTGASVAMAILRRQAQIGGAIVIAGAALIFVGFLIR
;
A
#
# COMPACT_ATOMS: atom_id res chain seq x y z
N MET A 1 4.97 21.13 -27.87
CA MET A 1 4.90 20.56 -26.52
C MET A 1 4.22 21.59 -25.65
N GLU A 2 2.90 21.46 -25.52
CA GLU A 2 2.09 22.41 -24.76
C GLU A 2 2.49 22.38 -23.28
N LEU A 3 2.44 23.55 -22.62
CA LEU A 3 2.79 23.71 -21.21
C LEU A 3 1.97 22.78 -20.31
N LEU A 4 0.74 22.45 -20.73
CA LEU A 4 -0.14 21.49 -20.10
C LEU A 4 0.47 20.08 -20.02
N ASN A 5 1.08 19.58 -21.11
CA ASN A 5 1.65 18.23 -21.16
C ASN A 5 2.82 18.11 -20.17
N VAL A 6 3.67 19.14 -20.11
CA VAL A 6 4.79 19.21 -19.16
C VAL A 6 4.26 19.22 -17.72
N ALA A 7 3.22 20.00 -17.45
CA ALA A 7 2.60 20.04 -16.11
C ALA A 7 2.00 18.70 -15.70
N LEU A 8 1.32 17.99 -16.60
CA LEU A 8 0.75 16.66 -16.35
C LEU A 8 1.83 15.62 -16.04
N TRP A 9 2.94 15.64 -16.77
CA TRP A 9 4.04 14.72 -16.53
C TRP A 9 4.74 14.99 -15.21
N LEU A 10 5.12 16.25 -14.94
CA LEU A 10 5.80 16.61 -13.69
C LEU A 10 4.90 16.36 -12.48
N GLY A 11 3.62 16.76 -12.56
CA GLY A 11 2.62 16.49 -11.52
C GLY A 11 2.40 14.99 -11.29
N GLY A 12 2.30 14.22 -12.37
CA GLY A 12 2.15 12.77 -12.31
C GLY A 12 3.37 12.07 -11.69
N ILE A 13 4.58 12.45 -12.08
CA ILE A 13 5.83 11.94 -11.47
C ILE A 13 5.87 12.28 -9.97
N ALA A 14 5.53 13.51 -9.60
CA ALA A 14 5.49 13.94 -8.21
C ALA A 14 4.51 13.07 -7.38
N LEU A 15 3.31 12.81 -7.91
CA LEU A 15 2.33 11.93 -7.25
C LEU A 15 2.85 10.50 -7.11
N VAL A 16 3.48 9.93 -8.14
CA VAL A 16 4.09 8.59 -8.06
C VAL A 16 5.12 8.52 -6.93
N VAL A 17 6.02 9.50 -6.85
CA VAL A 17 7.06 9.55 -5.81
C VAL A 17 6.43 9.67 -4.41
N VAL A 18 5.47 10.57 -4.23
CA VAL A 18 4.79 10.78 -2.94
C VAL A 18 3.98 9.54 -2.53
N GLY A 19 3.21 8.97 -3.46
CA GLY A 19 2.41 7.78 -3.24
C GLY A 19 3.28 6.58 -2.84
N TYR A 20 4.41 6.37 -3.53
CA TYR A 20 5.37 5.31 -3.21
C TYR A 20 5.95 5.48 -1.80
N ARG A 21 6.41 6.70 -1.46
CA ARG A 21 6.94 6.99 -0.12
C ARG A 21 5.90 6.75 0.97
N ARG A 22 4.64 7.11 0.74
CA ARG A 22 3.53 6.88 1.68
C ARG A 22 3.13 5.40 1.79
N ALA A 23 3.22 4.62 0.71
CA ALA A 23 2.87 3.20 0.73
C ALA A 23 3.96 2.32 1.35
N ARG A 24 5.23 2.64 1.11
CA ARG A 24 6.38 1.76 1.39
C ARG A 24 6.47 1.37 2.88
N LEU A 25 6.43 2.35 3.78
CA LEU A 25 6.64 2.09 5.21
C LEU A 25 5.47 1.32 5.86
N PRO A 26 4.19 1.71 5.66
CA PRO A 26 3.06 0.93 6.15
C PRO A 26 3.04 -0.51 5.59
N TRP A 27 3.37 -0.68 4.31
CA TRP A 27 3.43 -2.01 3.69
C TRP A 27 4.49 -2.90 4.32
N ALA A 28 5.70 -2.37 4.56
CA ALA A 28 6.77 -3.13 5.21
C ALA A 28 6.36 -3.60 6.62
N ARG A 29 5.73 -2.72 7.41
CA ARG A 29 5.22 -3.05 8.74
C ARG A 29 4.08 -4.07 8.69
N TYR A 30 3.16 -3.92 7.74
CA TYR A 30 2.08 -4.87 7.50
C TYR A 30 2.64 -6.27 7.24
N GLN A 31 3.64 -6.39 6.37
CA GLN A 31 4.25 -7.69 6.05
C GLN A 31 4.99 -8.29 7.25
N ALA A 32 5.67 -7.47 8.05
CA ALA A 32 6.30 -7.93 9.28
C ALA A 32 5.28 -8.50 10.29
N LEU A 33 4.18 -7.79 10.54
CA LEU A 33 3.11 -8.29 11.42
C LEU A 33 2.46 -9.57 10.85
N LYS A 34 2.20 -9.58 9.55
CA LYS A 34 1.61 -10.75 8.88
C LYS A 34 2.50 -11.99 9.04
N ALA A 35 3.82 -11.84 8.89
CA ALA A 35 4.75 -12.95 9.07
C ALA A 35 4.74 -13.47 10.52
N GLN A 36 4.65 -12.58 11.50
CA GLN A 36 4.55 -12.96 12.91
C GLN A 36 3.24 -13.70 13.20
N ASP A 37 2.10 -13.18 12.74
CA ASP A 37 0.78 -13.82 12.91
C ASP A 37 0.75 -15.23 12.29
N GLN A 38 1.35 -15.40 11.11
CA GLN A 38 1.47 -16.72 10.46
C GLN A 38 2.36 -17.69 11.25
N ASN A 39 3.45 -17.21 11.87
CA ASN A 39 4.31 -18.03 12.69
C ASN A 39 3.61 -18.46 13.98
N VAL A 40 2.85 -17.55 14.62
CA VAL A 40 2.03 -17.87 15.79
C VAL A 40 0.98 -18.92 15.42
N ALA A 41 0.26 -18.73 14.31
CA ALA A 41 -0.74 -19.68 13.84
C ALA A 41 -0.14 -21.09 13.60
N ARG A 42 1.07 -21.16 13.05
CA ARG A 42 1.78 -22.43 12.85
C ARG A 42 2.20 -23.08 14.17
N TYR A 43 2.64 -22.27 15.14
CA TYR A 43 2.99 -22.78 16.46
C TYR A 43 1.75 -23.30 17.21
N GLU A 44 0.64 -22.56 17.12
CA GLU A 44 -0.66 -22.93 17.69
C GLU A 44 -1.23 -24.23 17.11
N SER A 45 -1.13 -24.42 15.78
CA SER A 45 -1.58 -25.64 15.14
C SER A 45 -0.74 -26.86 15.56
N TRP A 46 0.58 -26.68 15.74
CA TRP A 46 1.45 -27.77 16.19
C TRP A 46 1.18 -28.20 17.63
N ARG A 47 0.83 -27.27 18.52
CA ARG A 47 0.48 -27.56 19.94
C ARG A 47 -0.96 -28.06 20.14
N GLY A 48 -1.71 -28.33 19.06
CA GLY A 48 -3.11 -28.74 19.13
C GLY A 48 -4.05 -27.66 19.68
N GLY A 49 -3.64 -26.39 19.63
CA GLY A 49 -4.49 -25.28 20.05
C GLY A 49 -5.60 -25.01 19.04
N VAL A 50 -6.81 -24.76 19.52
CA VAL A 50 -7.90 -24.22 18.69
C VAL A 50 -7.65 -22.73 18.51
N ARG A 51 -7.59 -22.27 17.26
CA ARG A 51 -7.44 -20.84 16.97
C ARG A 51 -8.77 -20.13 17.24
N ASP A 52 -8.72 -19.11 18.07
CA ASP A 52 -9.82 -18.17 18.22
C ASP A 52 -9.73 -17.15 17.08
N ASP A 53 -10.74 -17.13 16.21
CA ASP A 53 -10.84 -16.17 15.09
C ASP A 53 -11.34 -14.78 15.55
N SER A 54 -11.29 -14.51 16.85
CA SER A 54 -11.65 -13.22 17.41
C SER A 54 -10.75 -12.08 16.90
N THR A 55 -11.31 -10.88 16.84
CA THR A 55 -10.57 -9.69 16.42
C THR A 55 -9.56 -9.31 17.51
N THR A 56 -8.28 -9.33 17.15
CA THR A 56 -7.17 -8.97 18.04
C THR A 56 -6.65 -7.56 17.73
N GLY A 57 -5.91 -6.96 18.66
CA GLY A 57 -5.21 -5.70 18.38
C GLY A 57 -4.26 -5.80 17.19
N ALA A 58 -3.66 -6.97 16.96
CA ALA A 58 -2.80 -7.23 15.80
C ALA A 58 -3.59 -7.23 14.49
N SER A 59 -4.79 -7.82 14.44
CA SER A 59 -5.60 -7.83 13.22
C SER A 59 -6.12 -6.42 12.87
N VAL A 60 -6.47 -5.62 13.89
CA VAL A 60 -6.82 -4.20 13.72
C VAL A 60 -5.62 -3.40 13.19
N ALA A 61 -4.44 -3.55 13.79
CA ALA A 61 -3.23 -2.86 13.34
C ALA A 61 -2.87 -3.23 11.88
N MET A 62 -2.98 -4.51 11.51
CA MET A 62 -2.79 -4.98 10.14
C MET A 62 -3.78 -4.33 9.16
N ALA A 63 -5.06 -4.20 9.54
CA ALA A 63 -6.07 -3.56 8.71
C ALA A 63 -5.76 -2.07 8.46
N ILE A 64 -5.33 -1.34 9.49
CA ILE A 64 -4.93 0.07 9.39
C ILE A 64 -3.73 0.23 8.46
N LEU A 65 -2.66 -0.56 8.67
CA LEU A 65 -1.46 -0.49 7.85
C LEU A 65 -1.73 -0.84 6.38
N ARG A 66 -2.58 -1.85 6.14
CA ARG A 66 -3.05 -2.20 4.80
C ARG A 66 -3.79 -1.03 4.15
N ARG A 67 -4.69 -0.37 4.87
CA ARG A 67 -5.43 0.79 4.35
C ARG A 67 -4.51 1.95 4.00
N GLN A 68 -3.51 2.24 4.85
CA GLN A 68 -2.51 3.27 4.56
C GLN A 68 -1.70 2.94 3.30
N ALA A 69 -1.27 1.68 3.15
CA ALA A 69 -0.58 1.23 1.95
C ALA A 69 -1.46 1.33 0.69
N GLN A 70 -2.75 0.98 0.79
CA GLN A 70 -3.72 1.11 -0.30
C GLN A 70 -3.92 2.58 -0.73
N ILE A 71 -4.01 3.51 0.22
CA ILE A 71 -4.11 4.94 -0.09
C ILE A 71 -2.85 5.41 -0.85
N GLY A 72 -1.67 5.03 -0.38
CA GLY A 72 -0.42 5.32 -1.09
C GLY A 72 -0.39 4.73 -2.50
N GLY A 73 -0.86 3.49 -2.67
CA GLY A 73 -1.02 2.83 -3.97
C GLY A 73 -1.99 3.56 -4.89
N ALA A 74 -3.14 4.03 -4.39
CA ALA A 74 -4.11 4.81 -5.16
C ALA A 74 -3.51 6.12 -5.67
N ILE A 75 -2.68 6.80 -4.87
CA ILE A 75 -1.95 8.00 -5.28
C ILE A 75 -0.97 7.69 -6.42
N VAL A 76 -0.25 6.56 -6.35
CA VAL A 76 0.64 6.12 -7.44
C VAL A 76 -0.14 5.90 -8.73
N ILE A 77 -1.29 5.22 -8.65
CA ILE A 77 -2.15 4.95 -9.81
C ILE A 77 -2.64 6.27 -10.43
N ALA A 78 -3.10 7.22 -9.61
CA ALA A 78 -3.51 8.54 -10.10
C ALA A 78 -2.36 9.29 -10.79
N GLY A 79 -1.14 9.25 -10.21
CA GLY A 79 0.04 9.83 -10.83
C GLY A 79 0.39 9.20 -12.18
N ALA A 80 0.36 7.87 -12.27
CA ALA A 80 0.58 7.15 -13.53
C ALA A 80 -0.47 7.51 -14.60
N ALA A 81 -1.75 7.65 -14.20
CA ALA A 81 -2.81 8.10 -15.09
C ALA A 81 -2.56 9.51 -15.65
N LEU A 82 -2.11 10.46 -14.82
CA LEU A 82 -1.76 11.81 -15.28
C LEU A 82 -0.61 11.79 -16.30
N ILE A 83 0.43 10.98 -16.04
CA ILE A 83 1.56 10.84 -16.97
C ILE A 83 1.04 10.34 -18.33
N PHE A 84 0.21 9.29 -18.31
CA PHE A 84 -0.35 8.70 -19.51
C PHE A 84 -1.23 9.68 -20.30
N VAL A 85 -2.10 10.43 -19.61
CA VAL A 85 -2.93 11.48 -20.23
C VAL A 85 -2.08 12.58 -20.86
N GLY A 86 -0.98 12.99 -20.23
CA GLY A 86 -0.06 13.97 -20.81
C GLY A 86 0.61 13.52 -22.11
N PHE A 87 0.72 12.20 -22.36
CA PHE A 87 1.16 11.66 -23.66
C PHE A 87 0.05 11.59 -24.70
N LEU A 88 -1.21 11.47 -24.29
CA LEU A 88 -2.37 11.38 -25.18
C LEU A 88 -2.81 12.73 -25.74
N ILE A 89 -2.60 13.81 -24.98
CA ILE A 89 -2.97 15.17 -25.39
C ILE A 89 -1.91 15.71 -26.37
N ARG A 90 -2.36 16.15 -27.55
CA ARG A 90 -1.51 16.56 -28.68
C ARG A 90 -1.58 18.05 -28.97
#